data_AF-A0A941CM26-F1
#
_entry.id   AF-A0A941CM26-F1
#
_cell.length_a   1.000
_cell.length_b   1.000
_cell.length_c   1.000
_cell.angle_alpha   90.00
_cell.angle_beta   90.00
_cell.angle_gamma   90.00
#
_symmetry.space_group_name_H-M   'P 1'
#
loop_
_entity.id
_entity.type
_entity.pdbx_description
1 polymer ?
#
loop_
_entity_poly.entity_id
_entity_poly.type
_entity_poly.pdbx_seq_one_letter_code
_entity_poly.pdbx_strand_id
1 'polypeptide(L)'
;MTKTVQHKEERAMKTLEATRRNCQQMVGKFPEGSSQHSLLRNRIQALLVAETALQSEVSSLPLSPEELTEALPPLYSIIRKCRKGQEKHEVESATYQRLQGIIEAMETAVVKIEASVEEA
;
A
#
# COMPACT_ATOMS: atom_id res chain seq x y z
N MET A 1 -8.27 3.95 23.89
CA MET A 1 -8.25 4.31 22.45
C MET A 1 -7.08 3.70 21.68
N THR A 2 -6.03 3.20 22.34
CA THR A 2 -4.80 2.68 21.72
C THR A 2 -4.94 1.31 21.03
N LYS A 3 -5.71 0.38 21.59
CA LYS A 3 -5.77 -1.02 21.11
C LYS A 3 -6.44 -1.18 19.73
N THR A 4 -7.43 -0.34 19.40
CA THR A 4 -8.15 -0.40 18.12
C THR A 4 -7.31 0.11 16.96
N VAL A 5 -6.51 1.16 17.20
CA VAL A 5 -5.59 1.73 16.20
C VAL A 5 -4.46 0.75 15.92
N GLN A 6 -3.82 0.20 16.96
CA GLN A 6 -2.77 -0.82 16.81
C GLN A 6 -3.25 -2.05 16.02
N HIS A 7 -4.46 -2.55 16.31
CA HIS A 7 -5.02 -3.69 15.58
C HIS A 7 -5.31 -3.36 14.09
N LYS A 8 -5.66 -2.10 13.78
CA LYS A 8 -5.87 -1.64 12.40
C LYS A 8 -4.54 -1.60 11.63
N GLU A 9 -3.49 -1.08 12.25
CA GLU A 9 -2.15 -1.01 11.67
C GLU A 9 -1.54 -2.41 11.48
N GLU A 10 -1.67 -3.31 12.45
CA GLU A 10 -1.23 -4.71 12.32
C GLU A 10 -1.92 -5.43 11.15
N ARG A 11 -3.23 -5.21 10.96
CA ARG A 11 -3.98 -5.78 9.83
C ARG A 11 -3.54 -5.16 8.50
N ALA A 12 -3.30 -3.85 8.48
CA ALA A 12 -2.79 -3.15 7.31
C ALA A 12 -1.42 -3.71 6.91
N MET A 13 -0.50 -3.87 7.86
CA MET A 13 0.83 -4.45 7.65
C MET A 13 0.78 -5.82 7.00
N LYS A 14 -0.01 -6.76 7.55
CA LYS A 14 -0.17 -8.11 6.95
C LYS A 14 -0.68 -8.05 5.51
N THR A 15 -1.56 -7.09 5.22
CA THR A 15 -2.14 -6.91 3.88
C THR A 15 -1.13 -6.30 2.90
N LEU A 16 -0.33 -5.34 3.35
CA LEU A 16 0.77 -4.74 2.57
C LEU A 16 1.82 -5.79 2.23
N GLU A 17 2.29 -6.57 3.21
CA GLU A 17 3.26 -7.64 3.01
C GLU A 17 2.78 -8.68 1.99
N ALA A 18 1.53 -9.11 2.11
CA ALA A 18 0.93 -10.05 1.15
C ALA A 18 0.85 -9.46 -0.26
N THR A 19 0.47 -8.18 -0.38
CA THR A 19 0.40 -7.46 -1.66
C THR A 19 1.78 -7.31 -2.28
N ARG A 20 2.80 -6.97 -1.48
CA ARG A 20 4.19 -6.84 -1.92
C ARG A 20 4.74 -8.18 -2.40
N ARG A 21 4.52 -9.25 -1.63
CA ARG A 21 4.93 -10.62 -2.03
C ARG A 21 4.33 -11.01 -3.38
N ASN A 22 3.04 -10.72 -3.58
CA ASN A 22 2.37 -10.98 -4.86
C ASN A 22 2.98 -10.15 -6.00
N CYS A 23 3.33 -8.88 -5.76
CA CYS A 23 4.01 -8.06 -6.76
C CYS A 23 5.41 -8.61 -7.09
N GLN A 24 6.19 -9.02 -6.08
CA GLN A 24 7.52 -9.61 -6.25
C GLN A 24 7.47 -10.89 -7.09
N GLN A 25 6.53 -11.79 -6.80
CA GLN A 25 6.32 -13.02 -7.59
C GLN A 25 5.92 -12.72 -9.03
N MET A 26 5.24 -11.60 -9.27
CA MET A 26 4.76 -11.21 -10.58
C MET A 26 5.83 -10.51 -11.42
N VAL A 27 6.77 -9.76 -10.79
CA VAL A 27 7.86 -9.06 -11.50
C VAL A 27 8.64 -10.01 -12.40
N GLY A 28 9.03 -11.18 -11.89
CA GLY A 28 9.82 -12.16 -12.63
C GLY A 28 9.12 -12.80 -13.83
N LYS A 29 7.83 -12.52 -14.04
CA LYS A 29 7.06 -12.99 -15.21
C LYS A 29 7.08 -12.00 -16.38
N PHE A 30 7.63 -10.81 -16.19
CA PHE A 30 7.70 -9.77 -17.21
C PHE A 30 9.15 -9.48 -17.57
N PRO A 31 9.47 -9.24 -18.87
CA PRO A 31 10.81 -8.85 -19.27
C PRO A 31 11.25 -7.56 -18.59
N GLU A 32 12.52 -7.50 -18.20
CA GLU A 32 13.13 -6.27 -17.70
C GLU A 32 13.02 -5.16 -18.77
N GLY A 33 12.79 -3.92 -18.32
CA GLY A 33 12.52 -2.78 -19.21
C GLY A 33 11.09 -2.70 -19.77
N SER A 34 10.25 -3.73 -19.59
CA SER A 34 8.84 -3.64 -19.96
C SER A 34 8.05 -2.72 -19.03
N SER A 35 6.97 -2.12 -19.55
CA SER A 35 6.08 -1.27 -18.76
C SER A 35 5.50 -1.99 -17.53
N GLN A 36 5.21 -3.29 -17.65
CA GLN A 36 4.68 -4.11 -16.57
C GLN A 36 5.74 -4.37 -15.49
N HIS A 37 6.98 -4.64 -15.89
CA HIS A 37 8.10 -4.80 -14.98
C HIS A 37 8.35 -3.51 -14.17
N SER A 38 8.43 -2.36 -14.85
CA SER A 38 8.61 -1.06 -14.20
C SER A 38 7.44 -0.71 -13.28
N LEU A 39 6.19 -0.94 -13.70
CA LEU A 39 5.00 -0.71 -12.88
C LEU A 39 5.04 -1.54 -11.58
N LEU A 40 5.45 -2.80 -11.66
CA LEU A 40 5.54 -3.68 -10.50
C LEU A 40 6.68 -3.28 -9.56
N ARG A 41 7.84 -2.85 -10.10
CA ARG A 41 8.93 -2.27 -9.30
C ARG A 41 8.49 -1.03 -8.53
N ASN A 42 7.80 -0.10 -9.19
CA ASN A 42 7.29 1.12 -8.53
C ASN A 42 6.29 0.78 -7.41
N ARG A 43 5.43 -0.21 -7.64
CA ARG A 43 4.52 -0.70 -6.60
C ARG A 43 5.25 -1.35 -5.43
N ILE A 44 6.26 -2.17 -5.69
CA ILE A 44 7.06 -2.79 -4.62
C ILE A 44 7.73 -1.71 -3.78
N GLN A 45 8.32 -0.69 -4.40
CA GLN A 45 8.95 0.41 -3.68
C GLN A 45 7.94 1.18 -2.81
N ALA A 46 6.78 1.53 -3.37
CA ALA A 46 5.73 2.21 -2.61
C ALA A 46 5.19 1.38 -1.43
N LEU A 47 5.11 0.05 -1.60
CA LEU A 47 4.68 -0.86 -0.53
C LEU A 47 5.75 -0.97 0.58
N LEU A 48 7.03 -0.91 0.24
CA LEU A 48 8.11 -0.85 1.24
C LEU A 48 8.05 0.45 2.04
N VAL A 49 7.87 1.59 1.37
CA VAL A 49 7.67 2.88 2.03
C VAL A 49 6.44 2.84 2.95
N ALA A 50 5.32 2.28 2.48
CA ALA A 50 4.12 2.10 3.29
C ALA A 50 4.35 1.21 4.53
N GLU A 51 5.09 0.10 4.38
CA GLU A 51 5.46 -0.77 5.50
C GLU A 51 6.32 -0.01 6.53
N THR A 52 7.34 0.72 6.09
CA THR A 52 8.20 1.54 6.97
C THR A 52 7.42 2.67 7.66
N ALA A 53 6.51 3.32 6.93
CA ALA A 53 5.65 4.38 7.46
C ALA A 53 4.78 3.89 8.62
N LEU A 54 4.21 2.70 8.51
CA LEU A 54 3.36 2.11 9.56
C LEU A 54 4.14 1.54 10.75
N GLN A 55 5.43 1.22 10.57
CA GLN A 55 6.27 0.67 11.64
C GLN A 55 6.95 1.74 12.50
N SER A 56 6.97 3.00 12.04
CA SER A 56 7.71 4.08 12.68
C SER A 56 6.77 5.21 13.11
N GLU A 57 7.18 5.95 14.13
CA GLU A 57 6.57 7.24 14.40
C GLU A 57 7.01 8.25 13.35
N VAL A 58 6.10 9.18 13.02
CA VAL A 58 6.30 10.17 11.95
C VAL A 58 7.61 10.93 12.15
N SER A 59 7.86 11.39 13.38
CA SER A 59 9.06 12.13 13.78
C SER A 59 10.38 11.34 13.70
N SER A 60 10.33 10.03 13.42
CA SER A 60 11.49 9.13 13.40
C SER A 60 11.62 8.33 12.11
N LEU A 61 10.90 8.73 11.05
CA LEU A 61 10.92 8.00 9.79
C LEU A 61 12.30 8.08 9.12
N PRO A 62 12.91 6.94 8.77
CA PRO A 62 14.18 6.91 8.05
C PRO A 62 13.97 7.08 6.53
N LEU A 63 13.03 7.92 6.12
CA LEU A 63 12.63 8.13 4.73
C LEU A 63 12.72 9.61 4.39
N SER A 64 13.18 9.91 3.17
CA SER A 64 13.20 11.28 2.65
C SER A 64 11.79 11.75 2.24
N PRO A 65 11.55 13.08 2.20
CA PRO A 65 10.29 13.64 1.68
C PRO A 65 9.99 13.21 0.24
N GLU A 66 11.03 13.02 -0.57
CA GLU A 66 10.93 12.54 -1.95
C GLU A 66 10.41 11.10 -1.98
N GLU A 67 11.02 10.19 -1.22
CA GLU A 67 10.55 8.79 -1.12
C GLU A 67 9.11 8.67 -0.65
N LEU A 68 8.71 9.49 0.33
CA LEU A 68 7.33 9.56 0.81
C LEU A 68 6.38 10.02 -0.30
N THR A 69 6.74 11.09 -1.02
CA THR A 69 5.91 11.65 -2.09
C THR A 69 5.81 10.69 -3.29
N GLU A 70 6.91 10.03 -3.66
CA GLU A 70 6.95 9.06 -4.78
C GLU A 70 6.15 7.79 -4.49
N ALA A 71 5.96 7.43 -3.21
CA ALA A 71 5.15 6.28 -2.84
C ALA A 71 3.64 6.52 -3.02
N LEU A 72 3.18 7.76 -2.96
CA LEU A 72 1.74 8.08 -3.00
C LEU A 72 1.07 7.67 -4.33
N PRO A 73 1.58 8.01 -5.53
CA PRO A 73 0.89 7.68 -6.78
C PRO A 73 0.66 6.18 -7.01
N PRO A 74 1.62 5.27 -6.75
CA PRO A 74 1.37 3.83 -6.81
C PRO A 74 0.30 3.34 -5.83
N LEU A 75 0.28 3.85 -4.59
CA LEU A 75 -0.72 3.49 -3.57
C LEU A 75 -2.13 3.94 -4.01
N TYR A 76 -2.27 5.18 -4.47
CA TYR A 76 -3.52 5.69 -5.03
C TYR A 76 -4.00 4.88 -6.24
N SER A 77 -3.09 4.46 -7.10
CA SER A 77 -3.41 3.59 -8.25
C SER A 77 -3.94 2.22 -7.81
N ILE A 78 -3.38 1.64 -6.74
CA ILE A 78 -3.89 0.38 -6.17
C ILE A 78 -5.30 0.59 -5.62
N ILE A 79 -5.51 1.62 -4.78
CA ILE A 79 -6.83 1.96 -4.21
C ILE A 79 -7.87 2.09 -5.32
N ARG A 80 -7.60 2.91 -6.35
CA ARG A 80 -8.51 3.14 -7.46
C ARG A 80 -8.85 1.85 -8.21
N LYS A 81 -7.86 1.00 -8.48
CA LYS A 81 -8.07 -0.28 -9.17
C LYS A 81 -8.85 -1.28 -8.31
N CYS A 82 -8.63 -1.31 -7.00
CA CYS A 82 -9.39 -2.14 -6.08
C CYS A 82 -10.85 -1.68 -5.99
N ARG A 83 -11.12 -0.38 -5.86
CA ARG A 83 -12.48 0.19 -5.90
C ARG A 83 -13.19 -0.16 -7.21
N LYS A 84 -12.52 0.01 -8.35
CA LYS A 84 -13.08 -0.39 -9.65
C LYS A 84 -13.31 -1.90 -9.77
N GLY A 85 -12.52 -2.71 -9.07
CA GLY A 85 -12.71 -4.15 -8.97
C GLY A 85 -13.92 -4.52 -8.12
N GLN A 86 -14.15 -3.82 -7.00
CA GLN A 86 -15.29 -4.03 -6.11
C GLN A 86 -16.63 -3.82 -6.82
N GLU A 87 -16.73 -2.84 -7.74
CA GLU A 87 -17.95 -2.60 -8.53
C GLU A 87 -18.46 -3.83 -9.30
N LYS A 88 -17.61 -4.86 -9.50
CA LYS A 88 -17.96 -6.09 -10.23
C LYS A 88 -18.47 -7.20 -9.32
N HIS A 89 -18.58 -6.95 -8.02
CA HIS A 89 -18.85 -7.97 -7.02
C HIS A 89 -19.81 -7.44 -5.95
N GLU A 90 -20.69 -8.31 -5.47
CA GLU A 90 -21.56 -8.00 -4.34
C GLU A 90 -20.74 -7.74 -3.07
N VAL A 91 -21.23 -6.85 -2.20
CA VAL A 91 -20.56 -6.45 -0.95
C VAL A 91 -20.28 -7.66 -0.06
N GLU A 92 -21.19 -8.63 -0.03
CA GLU A 92 -21.05 -9.85 0.80
C GLU A 92 -20.06 -10.86 0.20
N SER A 93 -19.63 -10.69 -1.04
CA SER A 93 -18.72 -11.63 -1.70
C SER A 93 -17.32 -11.60 -1.08
N ALA A 94 -16.68 -12.76 -1.02
CA ALA A 94 -15.29 -12.89 -0.54
C ALA A 94 -14.32 -12.00 -1.35
N THR A 95 -14.56 -11.82 -2.65
CA THR A 95 -13.74 -10.96 -3.51
C THR A 95 -13.86 -9.49 -3.14
N TYR A 96 -15.09 -9.00 -2.92
CA TYR A 96 -15.31 -7.63 -2.47
C TYR A 96 -14.60 -7.39 -1.13
N GLN A 97 -14.78 -8.28 -0.16
CA GLN A 97 -14.20 -8.17 1.19
C GLN A 97 -12.67 -8.19 1.16
N ARG A 98 -12.08 -9.02 0.29
CA ARG A 98 -10.62 -9.02 0.07
C ARG A 98 -10.13 -7.71 -0.53
N LEU A 99 -10.81 -7.17 -1.53
CA LEU A 99 -10.46 -5.87 -2.13
C LEU A 99 -10.63 -4.72 -1.14
N GLN A 100 -11.66 -4.79 -0.29
CA GLN A 100 -11.90 -3.84 0.80
C GLN A 100 -10.73 -3.83 1.79
N GLY A 101 -10.25 -5.00 2.21
CA GLY A 101 -9.09 -5.09 3.09
C GLY A 101 -7.82 -4.48 2.47
N ILE A 102 -7.61 -4.63 1.16
CA ILE A 102 -6.49 -3.98 0.46
C ILE A 102 -6.67 -2.46 0.47
N ILE A 103 -7.86 -1.95 0.18
CA ILE A 103 -8.15 -0.51 0.19
C ILE A 103 -7.85 0.08 1.57
N GLU A 104 -8.39 -0.52 2.63
CA GLU A 104 -8.20 -0.06 4.02
C GLU A 104 -6.72 -0.03 4.42
N ALA A 105 -5.94 -1.03 4.00
CA ALA A 105 -4.52 -1.09 4.28
C ALA A 105 -3.76 0.05 3.57
N MET A 106 -4.04 0.28 2.28
CA MET A 106 -3.40 1.36 1.51
C MET A 106 -3.81 2.72 2.05
N GLU A 107 -5.08 2.95 2.39
CA GLU A 107 -5.56 4.21 2.96
C GLU A 107 -4.92 4.50 4.32
N THR A 108 -4.73 3.48 5.16
CA THR A 108 -4.04 3.64 6.45
C THR A 108 -2.59 4.08 6.24
N ALA A 109 -1.88 3.47 5.28
CA ALA A 109 -0.53 3.87 4.95
C ALA A 109 -0.46 5.26 4.31
N VAL A 110 -1.37 5.60 3.39
CA VAL A 110 -1.44 6.92 2.75
C VAL A 110 -1.59 8.02 3.79
N VAL A 111 -2.52 7.88 4.74
CA VAL A 111 -2.72 8.87 5.81
C VAL A 111 -1.43 9.08 6.62
N LYS A 112 -0.72 7.99 6.95
CA LYS A 112 0.55 8.08 7.69
C LYS A 112 1.65 8.75 6.86
N ILE A 113 1.76 8.42 5.57
CA ILE A 113 2.72 9.03 4.65
C ILE A 113 2.44 10.52 4.47
N GLU A 114 1.19 10.92 4.25
CA GLU A 114 0.80 12.32 4.06
C GLU A 114 1.09 13.16 5.30
N ALA A 115 0.74 12.66 6.50
CA ALA A 115 1.12 13.30 7.75
C ALA A 115 2.65 13.47 7.88
N SER A 116 3.42 12.51 7.37
CA SER A 116 4.88 12.56 7.39
C SER A 116 5.48 13.53 6.39
N VAL A 117 4.81 13.75 5.26
CA VAL A 117 5.20 14.78 4.28
C VAL A 117 4.89 16.18 4.80
N GLU A 118 3.78 16.35 5.53
CA GLU A 118 3.40 17.65 6.11
C GLU A 118 4.34 18.08 7.26
N GLU A 119 4.97 17.13 7.96
CA GLU A 119 5.91 17.39 9.06
C GLU A 119 7.38 17.57 8.61
N ALA A 120 7.71 17.29 7.34
CA ALA A 120 9.08 17.28 6.81
C ALA A 120 9.50 18.59 6.11
#